data_AF-A0A016SHV7-F1
#
_entry.id   AF-A0A016SHV7-F1
#
_cell.length_a   1.000
_cell.length_b   1.000
_cell.length_c   1.000
_cell.angle_alpha   90.00
_cell.angle_beta   90.00
_cell.angle_gamma   90.00
#
_symmetry.space_group_name_H-M   'P 1'
#
loop_
_entity.id
_entity.type
_entity.pdbx_description
1 polymer ?
#
loop_
_entity_poly.entity_id
_entity_poly.type
_entity_poly.pdbx_seq_one_letter_code
_entity_poly.pdbx_strand_id
1 'polypeptide(L)'
;MPRFKDERTWKLLQDVPPNLFALTREALSLRQQVVAVRQSLIFLQRCKRTNIMPSFIKNKKIETICNLPDNDPRITSVYQSILNIVIKEKQCKLYSSLLKCNAKELACKRLLPSHLWRRIEGGSRLICDSVRSKVKSSLSAKYDRLSGMVCENHLDRGKDLPNTHRTHDARSENDVETARVTVIGDIHLSTNALAFLNLGPSFSPSQSINALTCRRIVGGLQKLRDMLRNRARRENAPQSSAPEHKRLLPTVPFPRSFYKEAQPFPAADIKFRVLSSGILEVLNKFKRVHQSNLSQEHWQGFKEVRNLIANNSIRLSVSDKGGEFVVLPQTLDREITELHLSDTTIYQRATEKDFLTQCKRLNDTWISVGKSAGLDERPTKSLRKICIPCQQRCTKYGL
;
A
#
# COMPACT_ATOMS: atom_id res chain seq x y z
N MET A 1 22.98 -14.60 7.42
CA MET A 1 22.54 -15.66 8.35
C MET A 1 22.13 -15.06 9.69
N PRO A 2 21.08 -15.54 10.37
CA PRO A 2 20.71 -15.07 11.71
C PRO A 2 21.83 -15.39 12.71
N ARG A 3 22.32 -14.37 13.44
CA ARG A 3 23.34 -14.54 14.49
C ARG A 3 22.67 -14.70 15.85
N PHE A 4 23.19 -15.59 16.69
CA PHE A 4 22.75 -15.67 18.09
C PHE A 4 23.17 -14.43 18.87
N LYS A 5 22.35 -14.03 19.84
CA LYS A 5 22.64 -12.90 20.73
C LYS A 5 23.42 -13.32 21.98
N ASP A 6 23.44 -14.61 22.26
CA ASP A 6 24.15 -15.24 23.38
C ASP A 6 24.87 -16.49 22.86
N GLU A 7 26.17 -16.60 23.11
CA GLU A 7 27.01 -17.70 22.65
C GLU A 7 26.67 -19.03 23.34
N ARG A 8 26.05 -18.99 24.53
CA ARG A 8 25.58 -20.19 25.25
C ARG A 8 24.53 -20.97 24.45
N THR A 9 23.91 -20.34 23.45
CA THR A 9 22.94 -21.00 22.55
C THR A 9 23.58 -22.11 21.72
N TRP A 10 24.88 -22.00 21.41
CA TRP A 10 25.59 -23.04 20.67
C TRP A 10 25.70 -24.34 21.47
N LYS A 11 25.78 -24.26 22.81
CA LYS A 11 25.81 -25.44 23.68
C LYS A 11 24.52 -26.26 23.61
N LEU A 12 23.37 -25.63 23.31
CA LEU A 12 22.09 -26.32 23.16
C LEU A 12 21.99 -27.12 21.85
N LEU A 13 22.88 -26.87 20.88
CA LEU A 13 22.85 -27.50 19.57
C LEU A 13 23.79 -28.72 19.45
N GLN A 14 24.55 -29.06 20.49
CA GLN A 14 25.58 -30.11 20.44
C GLN A 14 25.02 -31.49 20.08
N ASP A 15 23.84 -31.84 20.59
CA ASP A 15 23.22 -33.15 20.36
C ASP A 15 22.12 -33.12 19.29
N VAL A 16 22.09 -32.07 18.45
CA VAL A 16 21.09 -31.94 17.38
C VAL A 16 21.58 -32.63 16.12
N PRO A 17 20.78 -33.55 15.53
CA PRO A 17 21.12 -34.21 14.27
C PRO A 17 21.45 -33.20 13.15
N PRO A 18 22.47 -33.46 12.30
CA PRO A 18 22.91 -32.53 11.26
C PRO A 18 21.80 -32.08 10.30
N ASN A 19 20.87 -32.99 9.96
CA ASN A 19 19.72 -32.72 9.10
C ASN A 19 18.68 -31.77 9.73
N LEU A 20 18.65 -31.66 11.06
CA LEU A 20 17.73 -30.79 11.82
C LEU A 20 18.43 -29.57 12.44
N PHE A 21 19.74 -29.46 12.28
CA PHE A 21 20.56 -28.40 12.84
C PHE A 21 20.14 -27.01 12.35
N ALA A 22 19.95 -26.85 11.04
CA ALA A 22 19.54 -25.57 10.45
C ALA A 22 18.17 -25.10 10.96
N LEU A 23 17.20 -26.02 11.05
CA LEU A 23 15.86 -25.75 11.55
C LEU A 23 15.89 -25.30 13.01
N THR A 24 16.59 -26.06 13.86
CA THR A 24 16.69 -25.79 15.30
C THR A 24 17.41 -24.47 15.56
N ARG A 25 18.50 -24.21 14.83
CA ARG A 25 19.25 -22.95 14.89
C ARG A 25 18.39 -21.73 14.53
N GLU A 26 17.60 -21.84 13.46
CA GLU A 26 16.67 -20.78 13.06
C GLU A 26 15.58 -20.52 14.10
N ALA A 27 14.99 -21.58 14.66
CA ALA A 27 13.98 -21.47 15.71
C ALA A 27 14.53 -20.73 16.95
N LEU A 28 15.70 -21.13 17.44
CA LEU A 28 16.35 -20.51 18.61
C LEU A 28 16.75 -19.05 18.36
N SER A 29 17.25 -18.74 17.15
CA SER A 29 17.61 -17.36 16.79
C SER A 29 16.37 -16.46 16.71
N LEU A 30 15.28 -16.96 16.12
CA LEU A 30 14.00 -16.25 16.06
C LEU A 30 13.43 -16.00 17.47
N ARG A 31 13.52 -16.98 18.37
CA ARG A 31 13.05 -16.85 19.77
C ARG A 31 13.78 -15.72 20.50
N GLN A 32 15.11 -15.65 20.38
CA GLN A 32 15.91 -14.55 20.94
C GLN A 32 15.59 -13.20 20.29
N GLN A 33 15.36 -13.18 18.98
CA GLN A 33 14.95 -11.97 18.27
C GLN A 33 13.60 -11.46 18.76
N VAL A 34 12.61 -12.33 18.94
CA VAL A 34 11.28 -11.99 19.48
C VAL A 34 11.42 -11.34 20.86
N VAL A 35 12.21 -11.93 21.76
CA VAL A 35 12.43 -11.39 23.11
C VAL A 35 13.05 -9.99 23.05
N ALA A 36 14.07 -9.79 22.25
CA ALA A 36 14.72 -8.49 22.14
C ALA A 36 13.83 -7.42 21.48
N VAL A 37 13.05 -7.80 20.46
CA VAL A 37 12.08 -6.88 19.82
C VAL A 37 10.96 -6.52 20.79
N ARG A 38 10.47 -7.45 21.62
CA ARG A 38 9.50 -7.16 22.69
C ARG A 38 10.03 -6.14 23.69
N GLN A 39 11.26 -6.31 24.19
CA GLN A 39 11.86 -5.34 25.11
C GLN A 39 12.05 -3.96 24.46
N SER A 40 12.44 -3.93 23.19
CA SER A 40 12.54 -2.68 22.42
C SER A 40 11.18 -1.98 22.29
N LEU A 41 10.10 -2.73 22.07
CA LEU A 41 8.74 -2.19 21.98
C LEU A 41 8.27 -1.62 23.33
N ILE A 42 8.52 -2.33 24.43
CA ILE A 42 8.20 -1.86 25.79
C ILE A 42 8.92 -0.54 26.09
N PHE A 43 10.20 -0.44 25.72
CA PHE A 43 10.97 0.81 25.84
C PHE A 43 10.32 1.95 25.04
N LEU A 44 9.96 1.74 23.78
CA LEU A 44 9.33 2.79 22.96
C LEU A 44 7.95 3.19 23.48
N GLN A 45 7.17 2.24 24.00
CA GLN A 45 5.89 2.53 24.64
C GLN A 45 6.07 3.33 25.93
N ARG A 46 7.12 3.05 26.72
CA ARG A 46 7.49 3.85 27.89
C ARG A 46 7.85 5.28 27.49
N CYS A 47 8.72 5.45 26.50
CA CYS A 47 9.06 6.75 25.92
C CYS A 47 7.84 7.54 25.44
N LYS A 48 6.85 6.87 24.83
CA LYS A 48 5.59 7.51 24.44
C LYS A 48 4.76 7.98 25.64
N ARG A 49 4.66 7.17 26.70
CA ARG A 49 3.88 7.52 27.90
C ARG A 49 4.49 8.67 28.69
N THR A 50 5.82 8.75 28.72
CA THR A 50 6.54 9.78 29.49
C THR A 50 6.94 10.98 28.64
N ASN A 51 6.51 11.05 27.38
CA ASN A 51 6.88 12.10 26.40
C ASN A 51 8.39 12.28 26.20
N ILE A 52 9.20 11.28 26.56
CA ILE A 52 10.65 11.32 26.36
C ILE A 52 10.98 10.80 24.98
N MET A 53 11.53 11.66 24.13
CA MET A 53 11.90 11.29 22.77
C MET A 53 13.24 10.54 22.73
N PRO A 54 13.31 9.32 22.15
CA PRO A 54 14.57 8.60 22.00
C PRO A 54 15.61 9.36 21.15
N SER A 55 16.89 9.28 21.53
CA SER A 55 17.98 9.98 20.83
C SER A 55 18.09 9.63 19.34
N PHE A 56 17.80 8.39 18.92
CA PHE A 56 17.84 8.04 17.49
C PHE A 56 16.73 8.72 16.66
N ILE A 57 15.71 9.27 17.31
CA ILE A 57 14.67 10.10 16.68
C ILE A 57 15.10 11.57 16.72
N LYS A 58 15.59 12.06 17.87
CA LYS A 58 16.10 13.45 18.03
C LYS A 58 17.33 13.74 17.16
N ASN A 59 18.27 12.80 17.04
CA ASN A 59 19.51 12.95 16.27
C ASN A 59 19.29 13.12 14.75
N LYS A 60 18.05 13.02 14.27
CA LYS A 60 17.71 13.38 12.90
C LYS A 60 17.73 14.89 12.65
N LYS A 61 18.00 15.72 13.67
CA LYS A 61 18.21 17.18 13.59
C LYS A 61 17.11 17.85 12.75
N ILE A 62 15.86 17.49 13.02
CA ILE A 62 14.72 18.00 12.26
C ILE A 62 14.55 19.52 12.50
N GLU A 63 14.96 19.98 13.68
CA GLU A 63 15.05 21.39 14.07
C GLU A 63 15.92 22.21 13.09
N THR A 64 17.12 21.69 12.77
CA THR A 64 18.09 22.37 11.89
C THR A 64 17.65 22.40 10.43
N ILE A 65 16.78 21.47 10.02
CA ILE A 65 16.24 21.40 8.65
C ILE A 65 15.04 22.36 8.50
N CYS A 66 14.34 22.66 9.59
CA CYS A 66 13.13 23.46 9.56
C CYS A 66 13.32 24.91 10.03
N ASN A 67 14.52 25.32 10.48
CA ASN A 67 14.80 26.67 11.02
C ASN A 67 13.78 27.13 12.07
N LEU A 68 13.32 26.20 12.92
CA LEU A 68 12.33 26.46 13.96
C LEU A 68 12.94 26.19 15.34
N PRO A 69 12.54 26.94 16.38
CA PRO A 69 13.07 26.78 17.73
C PRO A 69 12.75 25.40 18.30
N ASP A 70 13.64 24.87 19.15
CA ASP A 70 13.64 23.49 19.68
C ASP A 70 12.36 23.06 20.40
N ASN A 71 11.52 24.03 20.81
CA ASN A 71 10.27 23.80 21.53
C ASN A 71 9.00 24.09 20.69
N ASP A 72 9.11 24.23 19.36
CA ASP A 72 7.92 24.44 18.52
C ASP A 72 6.96 23.22 18.64
N PRO A 73 5.67 23.43 18.99
CA PRO A 73 4.69 22.35 19.10
C PRO A 73 4.56 21.52 17.83
N ARG A 74 4.84 22.11 16.65
CA ARG A 74 4.83 21.43 15.36
C ARG A 74 5.95 20.42 15.25
N ILE A 75 7.17 20.75 15.71
CA ILE A 75 8.30 19.81 15.75
C ILE A 75 8.00 18.66 16.72
N THR A 76 7.45 18.99 17.90
CA THR A 76 7.06 17.98 18.89
C THR A 76 6.01 17.01 18.33
N SER A 77 5.02 17.51 17.58
CA SER A 77 4.01 16.67 16.90
C SER A 77 4.61 15.75 15.84
N VAL A 78 5.65 16.22 15.12
CA VAL A 78 6.38 15.43 14.11
C VAL A 78 7.18 14.33 14.79
N TYR A 79 7.90 14.63 15.87
CA TYR A 79 8.63 13.61 16.62
C TYR A 79 7.70 12.56 17.24
N GLN A 80 6.56 12.96 17.77
CA GLN A 80 5.53 12.02 18.26
C GLN A 80 4.96 11.15 17.13
N SER A 81 4.73 11.72 15.95
CA SER A 81 4.29 10.97 14.76
C SER A 81 5.34 9.95 14.31
N ILE A 82 6.62 10.33 14.29
CA ILE A 82 7.73 9.42 13.99
C ILE A 82 7.80 8.30 15.03
N LEU A 83 7.67 8.61 16.32
CA LEU A 83 7.65 7.61 17.39
C LEU A 83 6.50 6.61 17.20
N ASN A 84 5.30 7.07 16.85
CA ASN A 84 4.15 6.20 16.55
C ASN A 84 4.41 5.28 15.35
N ILE A 85 5.02 5.80 14.28
CA ILE A 85 5.41 4.99 13.11
C ILE A 85 6.42 3.92 13.51
N VAL A 86 7.46 4.28 14.27
CA VAL A 86 8.49 3.32 14.72
C VAL A 86 7.89 2.25 15.61
N ILE A 87 6.96 2.60 16.52
CA ILE A 87 6.22 1.63 17.35
C ILE A 87 5.45 0.65 16.45
N LYS A 88 4.70 1.16 15.46
CA LYS A 88 3.91 0.33 14.54
C LYS A 88 4.79 -0.59 13.70
N GLU A 89 5.92 -0.10 13.22
CA GLU A 89 6.90 -0.91 12.48
C GLU A 89 7.47 -2.05 13.35
N LYS A 90 7.84 -1.74 14.59
CA LYS A 90 8.32 -2.76 15.55
C LYS A 90 7.24 -3.78 15.91
N GLN A 91 5.98 -3.37 16.01
CA GLN A 91 4.84 -4.28 16.21
C GLN A 91 4.67 -5.24 15.03
N CYS A 92 4.67 -4.75 13.79
CA CYS A 92 4.59 -5.59 12.59
C CYS A 92 5.77 -6.58 12.50
N LYS A 93 6.99 -6.12 12.83
CA LYS A 93 8.17 -6.97 12.88
C LYS A 93 8.08 -8.03 13.98
N LEU A 94 7.52 -7.67 15.14
CA LEU A 94 7.28 -8.61 16.24
C LEU A 94 6.27 -9.70 15.83
N TYR A 95 5.13 -9.30 15.26
CA TYR A 95 4.08 -10.23 14.85
C TYR A 95 4.58 -11.23 13.79
N SER A 96 5.23 -10.74 12.73
CA SER A 96 5.82 -11.59 11.69
C SER A 96 6.92 -12.51 12.22
N SER A 97 7.75 -12.04 13.16
CA SER A 97 8.79 -12.89 13.79
C SER A 97 8.17 -13.95 14.70
N LEU A 98 7.08 -13.64 15.41
CA LEU A 98 6.37 -14.56 16.30
C LEU A 98 5.71 -15.68 15.51
N LEU A 99 5.03 -15.35 14.40
CA LEU A 99 4.45 -16.36 13.50
C LEU A 99 5.52 -17.32 12.97
N LYS A 100 6.65 -16.79 12.48
CA LYS A 100 7.77 -17.60 11.99
C LYS A 100 8.38 -18.47 13.09
N CYS A 101 8.55 -17.90 14.30
CA CYS A 101 9.08 -18.61 15.46
C CYS A 101 8.16 -19.79 15.82
N ASN A 102 6.85 -19.56 15.94
CA ASN A 102 5.88 -20.59 16.29
C ASN A 102 5.86 -21.73 15.26
N ALA A 103 5.81 -21.39 13.97
CA ALA A 103 5.86 -22.40 12.90
C ALA A 103 7.13 -23.28 12.96
N LYS A 104 8.29 -22.66 13.24
CA LYS A 104 9.58 -23.36 13.34
C LYS A 104 9.69 -24.18 14.63
N GLU A 105 9.19 -23.69 15.76
CA GLU A 105 9.13 -24.44 17.02
C GLU A 105 8.19 -25.66 16.92
N LEU A 106 7.04 -25.52 16.24
CA LEU A 106 6.15 -26.63 15.96
C LEU A 106 6.81 -27.69 15.06
N ALA A 107 7.59 -27.26 14.06
CA ALA A 107 8.36 -28.18 13.22
C ALA A 107 9.45 -28.91 14.04
N CYS A 108 10.17 -28.20 14.91
CA CYS A 108 11.13 -28.81 15.83
C CYS A 108 10.48 -29.84 16.75
N LYS A 109 9.31 -29.52 17.33
CA LYS A 109 8.56 -30.44 18.20
C LYS A 109 8.10 -31.71 17.49
N ARG A 110 7.84 -31.64 16.17
CA ARG A 110 7.42 -32.80 15.35
C ARG A 110 8.59 -33.66 14.91
N LEU A 111 9.74 -33.06 14.61
CA LEU A 111 10.88 -33.73 13.97
C LEU A 111 11.97 -34.15 14.95
N LEU A 112 12.10 -33.51 16.12
CA LEU A 112 13.09 -33.87 17.13
C LEU A 112 12.52 -34.86 18.16
N PRO A 113 13.36 -35.74 18.73
CA PRO A 113 12.98 -36.54 19.88
C PRO A 113 12.45 -35.67 21.03
N SER A 114 11.38 -36.13 21.66
CA SER A 114 10.63 -35.33 22.65
C SER A 114 11.46 -34.91 23.87
N HIS A 115 12.41 -35.74 24.31
CA HIS A 115 13.33 -35.43 25.40
C HIS A 115 14.36 -34.36 25.00
N LEU A 116 14.89 -34.45 23.77
CA LEU A 116 15.87 -33.52 23.23
C LEU A 116 15.27 -32.12 23.04
N TRP A 117 14.06 -32.04 22.47
CA TRP A 117 13.37 -30.77 22.29
C TRP A 117 13.01 -30.12 23.63
N ARG A 118 12.53 -30.87 24.62
CA ARG A 118 12.23 -30.32 25.96
C ARG A 118 13.47 -29.72 26.63
N ARG A 119 14.63 -30.41 26.53
CA ARG A 119 15.90 -29.89 27.05
C ARG A 119 16.31 -28.59 26.35
N ILE A 120 16.23 -28.57 25.02
CA ILE A 120 16.56 -27.37 24.20
C ILE A 120 15.61 -26.22 24.52
N GLU A 121 14.31 -26.48 24.61
CA GLU A 121 13.31 -25.46 24.94
C GLU A 121 13.54 -24.89 26.35
N GLY A 122 13.79 -25.76 27.34
CA GLY A 122 14.09 -25.37 28.72
C GLY A 122 15.35 -24.51 28.81
N GLY A 123 16.46 -24.97 28.23
CA GLY A 123 17.71 -24.20 28.18
C GLY A 123 17.55 -22.89 27.40
N SER A 124 16.80 -22.91 26.29
CA SER A 124 16.53 -21.70 25.51
C SER A 124 15.70 -20.68 26.28
N ARG A 125 14.82 -21.10 27.19
CA ARG A 125 14.03 -20.21 28.04
C ARG A 125 14.94 -19.42 28.99
N LEU A 126 15.87 -20.11 29.66
CA LEU A 126 16.88 -19.49 30.54
C LEU A 126 17.77 -18.48 29.79
N ILE A 127 18.23 -18.84 28.59
CA ILE A 127 19.00 -17.93 27.74
C ILE A 127 18.15 -16.73 27.33
N CYS A 128 16.90 -16.94 26.95
CA CYS A 128 15.97 -15.87 26.60
C CYS A 128 15.72 -14.92 27.79
N ASP A 129 15.66 -15.43 29.02
CA ASP A 129 15.49 -14.63 30.22
C ASP A 129 16.74 -13.79 30.51
N SER A 130 17.94 -14.35 30.33
CA SER A 130 19.20 -13.61 30.40
C SER A 130 19.30 -12.51 29.33
N VAL A 131 18.95 -12.83 28.08
CA VAL A 131 18.88 -11.84 26.97
C VAL A 131 17.83 -10.76 27.29
N ARG A 132 16.68 -11.13 27.85
CA ARG A 132 15.64 -10.19 28.26
C ARG A 132 16.18 -9.22 29.31
N SER A 133 16.84 -9.73 30.35
CA SER A 133 17.43 -8.94 31.43
C SER A 133 18.50 -7.98 30.90
N LYS A 134 19.45 -8.47 30.08
CA LYS A 134 20.53 -7.66 29.48
C LYS A 134 19.99 -6.56 28.56
N VAL A 135 18.99 -6.87 27.74
CA VAL A 135 18.35 -5.87 26.86
C VAL A 135 17.55 -4.86 27.69
N LYS A 136 16.82 -5.32 28.72
CA LYS A 136 16.06 -4.45 29.62
C LYS A 136 16.98 -3.50 30.38
N SER A 137 18.07 -3.97 30.99
CA SER A 137 19.02 -3.13 31.72
C SER A 137 19.69 -2.10 30.81
N SER A 138 20.10 -2.51 29.59
CA SER A 138 20.66 -1.59 28.60
C SER A 138 19.66 -0.52 28.15
N LEU A 139 18.39 -0.89 27.93
CA LEU A 139 17.34 0.06 27.53
C LEU A 139 16.90 0.96 28.69
N SER A 140 16.88 0.45 29.93
CA SER A 140 16.65 1.26 31.13
C SER A 140 17.77 2.29 31.31
N ALA A 141 19.05 1.88 31.24
CA ALA A 141 20.17 2.82 31.32
C ALA A 141 20.11 3.90 30.22
N LYS A 142 19.66 3.55 29.02
CA LYS A 142 19.41 4.54 27.95
C LYS A 142 18.25 5.47 28.27
N TYR A 143 17.18 4.96 28.86
CA TYR A 143 16.03 5.75 29.28
C TYR A 143 16.42 6.74 30.39
N ASP A 144 17.20 6.28 31.36
CA ASP A 144 17.62 7.10 32.50
C ASP A 144 18.54 8.25 32.05
N ARG A 145 19.47 7.98 31.12
CA ARG A 145 20.28 9.02 30.45
C ARG A 145 19.43 10.07 29.72
N LEU A 146 18.36 9.63 29.04
CA LEU A 146 17.45 10.54 28.34
C LEU A 146 16.58 11.34 29.30
N SER A 147 16.26 10.78 30.47
CA SER A 147 15.45 11.44 31.50
C SER A 147 16.28 12.48 32.25
N GLY A 148 17.55 12.18 32.58
CA GLY A 148 18.48 13.11 33.22
C GLY A 148 18.72 14.38 32.39
N MET A 149 18.91 14.24 31.07
CA MET A 149 19.07 15.39 30.16
C MET A 149 17.83 16.28 30.04
N VAL A 150 16.62 15.79 30.38
CA VAL A 150 15.39 16.60 30.32
C VAL A 150 15.20 17.40 31.60
N CYS A 151 15.68 16.92 32.74
CA CYS A 151 15.61 17.65 34.02
C CYS A 151 16.55 18.87 34.07
N GLU A 152 17.72 18.85 33.43
CA GLU A 152 18.63 20.01 33.39
C GLU A 152 18.09 21.17 32.53
N ASN A 153 17.25 20.89 31.52
CA ASN A 153 16.74 21.91 30.60
C ASN A 153 15.47 22.63 31.08
N HIS A 154 14.91 22.24 32.24
CA HIS A 154 13.62 22.77 32.73
C HIS A 154 13.73 23.69 33.95
N LEU A 155 14.93 24.01 34.44
CA LEU A 155 15.12 24.95 35.56
C LEU A 155 15.38 26.39 35.13
N ASP A 156 15.43 26.68 33.83
CA ASP A 156 15.69 28.04 33.36
C ASP A 156 14.63 28.47 32.32
N ARG A 157 14.08 29.67 32.53
CA ARG A 157 13.08 30.40 31.73
C ARG A 157 11.62 30.35 32.22
N GLY A 158 11.37 31.18 33.23
CA GLY A 158 10.11 31.89 33.40
C GLY A 158 10.08 33.24 32.66
N LYS A 159 8.86 33.81 32.60
CA LYS A 159 8.43 35.17 32.20
C LYS A 159 7.76 35.35 30.81
N ASP A 160 6.44 35.49 30.92
CA ASP A 160 5.53 36.52 30.38
C ASP A 160 5.07 36.57 28.89
N LEU A 161 3.75 36.80 28.79
CA LEU A 161 2.75 36.98 27.70
C LEU A 161 3.04 38.11 26.66
N PRO A 162 2.16 38.46 25.66
CA PRO A 162 0.79 38.00 25.35
C PRO A 162 0.44 37.73 23.85
N ASN A 163 -0.81 37.26 23.72
CA ASN A 163 -1.79 37.18 22.63
C ASN A 163 -1.71 38.19 21.44
N THR A 164 -2.25 37.75 20.29
CA THR A 164 -3.06 38.45 19.23
C THR A 164 -2.53 38.23 17.80
N HIS A 165 -3.29 37.53 16.93
CA HIS A 165 -3.90 38.11 15.72
C HIS A 165 -4.59 37.09 14.79
N ARG A 166 -5.77 37.53 14.33
CA ARG A 166 -6.66 37.01 13.27
C ARG A 166 -6.00 37.03 11.88
N THR A 167 -6.43 36.13 11.00
CA THR A 167 -6.61 36.36 9.54
C THR A 167 -7.81 35.53 9.08
N HIS A 168 -8.96 36.14 8.74
CA HIS A 168 -9.36 36.61 7.39
C HIS A 168 -9.38 35.49 6.33
N ASP A 169 -10.58 34.95 6.08
CA ASP A 169 -10.92 34.33 4.80
C ASP A 169 -11.92 35.25 4.09
N ALA A 170 -11.54 35.66 2.88
CA ALA A 170 -12.33 36.47 1.97
C ALA A 170 -13.33 35.60 1.20
N ARG A 171 -14.52 36.15 0.97
CA ARG A 171 -15.56 35.63 0.06
C ARG A 171 -15.48 36.29 -1.32
N SER A 172 -16.21 35.66 -2.24
CA SER A 172 -16.66 36.03 -3.60
C SER A 172 -15.88 35.30 -4.70
N GLU A 173 -16.51 34.73 -5.74
CA GLU A 173 -17.63 35.27 -6.51
C GLU A 173 -18.66 34.22 -6.97
N ASN A 174 -19.85 34.74 -7.29
CA ASN A 174 -21.03 34.06 -7.80
C ASN A 174 -20.79 33.48 -9.19
N ASP A 175 -21.11 32.19 -9.35
CA ASP A 175 -21.41 31.61 -10.66
C ASP A 175 -22.81 31.02 -10.56
N VAL A 176 -23.65 31.34 -11.55
CA VAL A 176 -25.07 30.95 -11.58
C VAL A 176 -25.16 29.42 -11.52
N GLU A 177 -25.60 28.86 -10.38
CA GLU A 177 -25.71 27.42 -10.16
C GLU A 177 -26.80 26.83 -11.06
N THR A 178 -26.45 26.46 -12.29
CA THR A 178 -27.18 25.41 -13.01
C THR A 178 -27.01 24.13 -12.21
N ALA A 179 -28.09 23.67 -11.58
CA ALA A 179 -28.11 22.44 -10.79
C ALA A 179 -27.57 21.28 -11.63
N ARG A 180 -26.40 20.73 -11.28
CA ARG A 180 -25.71 19.69 -12.07
C ARG A 180 -26.25 18.28 -11.81
N VAL A 181 -27.45 18.21 -11.26
CA VAL A 181 -28.07 16.99 -10.74
C VAL A 181 -29.54 16.97 -11.14
N THR A 182 -29.91 15.96 -11.92
CA THR A 182 -31.30 15.66 -12.25
C THR A 182 -31.73 14.43 -11.46
N VAL A 183 -32.77 14.58 -10.65
CA VAL A 183 -33.42 13.47 -9.95
C VAL A 183 -34.69 13.09 -10.70
N ILE A 184 -34.82 11.84 -11.09
CA ILE A 184 -35.98 11.31 -11.81
C ILE A 184 -36.73 10.36 -10.89
N GLY A 185 -38.02 10.60 -10.65
CA GLY A 185 -38.85 9.80 -9.74
C GLY A 185 -38.81 10.26 -8.27
N ASP A 186 -39.39 9.46 -7.38
CA ASP A 186 -39.73 9.88 -6.00
C ASP A 186 -38.58 9.72 -4.99
N ILE A 187 -37.33 9.95 -5.39
CA ILE A 187 -36.18 9.88 -4.46
C ILE A 187 -35.96 11.23 -3.80
N HIS A 188 -35.90 11.20 -2.47
CA HIS A 188 -35.39 12.32 -1.68
C HIS A 188 -33.91 12.14 -1.38
N LEU A 189 -33.07 13.01 -1.94
CA LEU A 189 -31.66 13.15 -1.57
C LEU A 189 -31.53 14.26 -0.52
N SER A 190 -30.64 14.08 0.46
CA SER A 190 -30.36 15.18 1.40
C SER A 190 -29.68 16.37 0.70
N THR A 191 -29.77 17.55 1.32
CA THR A 191 -29.06 18.76 0.87
C THR A 191 -27.55 18.51 0.74
N ASN A 192 -26.98 17.69 1.62
CA ASN A 192 -25.55 17.35 1.58
C ASN A 192 -25.21 16.45 0.38
N ALA A 193 -26.09 15.51 0.04
CA ALA A 193 -25.93 14.64 -1.13
C ALA A 193 -26.02 15.44 -2.44
N LEU A 194 -26.98 16.38 -2.52
CA LEU A 194 -27.10 17.31 -3.65
C LEU A 194 -25.87 18.21 -3.78
N ALA A 195 -25.42 18.82 -2.67
CA ALA A 195 -24.21 19.65 -2.65
C ALA A 195 -22.97 18.86 -3.10
N PHE A 196 -22.83 17.60 -2.68
CA PHE A 196 -21.76 16.72 -3.14
C PHE A 196 -21.85 16.43 -4.64
N LEU A 197 -23.03 16.10 -5.17
CA LEU A 197 -23.20 15.80 -6.59
C LEU A 197 -23.05 17.07 -7.47
N ASN A 198 -23.36 18.25 -6.94
CA ASN A 198 -23.14 19.54 -7.60
C ASN A 198 -21.65 19.84 -7.87
N LEU A 199 -20.72 19.16 -7.19
CA LEU A 199 -19.29 19.23 -7.55
C LEU A 199 -19.04 18.74 -8.99
N GLY A 200 -19.94 17.91 -9.53
CA GLY A 200 -19.91 17.42 -10.90
C GLY A 200 -19.06 16.15 -11.09
N PRO A 201 -19.23 15.43 -12.22
CA PRO A 201 -18.56 14.14 -12.43
C PRO A 201 -17.07 14.26 -12.73
N SER A 202 -16.59 15.44 -13.13
CA SER A 202 -15.17 15.72 -13.30
C SER A 202 -14.45 15.95 -11.97
N PHE A 203 -15.19 16.18 -10.88
CA PHE A 203 -14.61 16.33 -9.57
C PHE A 203 -14.09 14.99 -9.05
N SER A 204 -12.78 14.90 -8.84
CA SER A 204 -12.17 13.74 -8.21
C SER A 204 -11.88 14.04 -6.74
N PRO A 205 -12.47 13.29 -5.79
CA PRO A 205 -12.05 13.35 -4.40
C PRO A 205 -10.55 13.05 -4.27
N SER A 206 -9.84 13.92 -3.55
CA SER A 206 -8.43 13.73 -3.26
C SER A 206 -8.26 12.48 -2.40
N GLN A 207 -7.61 11.46 -2.95
CA GLN A 207 -7.33 10.24 -2.20
C GLN A 207 -6.19 10.47 -1.23
N SER A 208 -6.30 9.92 -0.02
CA SER A 208 -5.18 9.93 0.91
C SER A 208 -4.02 9.12 0.34
N ILE A 209 -2.81 9.68 0.39
CA ILE A 209 -1.59 8.95 0.00
C ILE A 209 -1.33 7.87 1.04
N ASN A 210 -1.87 6.68 0.79
CA ASN A 210 -1.70 5.54 1.65
C ASN A 210 -0.36 4.82 1.36
N ALA A 211 0.02 3.91 2.25
CA ALA A 211 1.26 3.14 2.10
C ALA A 211 1.28 2.28 0.81
N LEU A 212 0.13 1.87 0.29
CA LEU A 212 0.03 1.12 -0.96
C LEU A 212 0.38 2.00 -2.16
N THR A 213 -0.12 3.23 -2.21
CA THR A 213 0.20 4.23 -3.23
C THR A 213 1.70 4.56 -3.20
N CYS A 214 2.28 4.78 -2.02
CA CYS A 214 3.73 4.95 -1.90
C CYS A 214 4.51 3.75 -2.46
N ARG A 215 4.10 2.51 -2.12
CA ARG A 215 4.75 1.30 -2.66
C ARG A 215 4.62 1.18 -4.18
N ARG A 216 3.45 1.52 -4.74
CA ARG A 216 3.22 1.53 -6.18
C ARG A 216 4.15 2.52 -6.88
N ILE A 217 4.30 3.73 -6.33
CA ILE A 217 5.16 4.75 -6.94
C ILE A 217 6.63 4.36 -6.82
N VAL A 218 7.08 3.93 -5.64
CA VAL A 218 8.48 3.46 -5.46
C VAL A 218 8.78 2.25 -6.35
N GLY A 219 7.85 1.29 -6.45
CA GLY A 219 7.99 0.15 -7.36
C GLY A 219 7.99 0.56 -8.84
N GLY A 220 7.18 1.55 -9.22
CA GLY A 220 7.16 2.13 -10.55
C GLY A 220 8.46 2.86 -10.90
N LEU A 221 9.02 3.63 -9.96
CA LEU A 221 10.32 4.29 -10.08
C LEU A 221 11.43 3.25 -10.29
N GLN A 222 11.42 2.17 -9.51
CA GLN A 222 12.37 1.08 -9.66
C GLN A 222 12.27 0.43 -11.06
N LYS A 223 11.05 0.17 -11.53
CA LYS A 223 10.81 -0.37 -12.88
C LYS A 223 11.31 0.59 -13.96
N LEU A 224 11.05 1.89 -13.82
CA LEU A 224 11.49 2.94 -14.74
C LEU A 224 13.02 3.01 -14.80
N ARG A 225 13.70 2.98 -13.65
CA ARG A 225 15.15 2.95 -13.56
C ARG A 225 15.74 1.80 -14.36
N ASP A 226 15.21 0.60 -14.17
CA ASP A 226 15.70 -0.59 -14.85
C ASP A 226 15.40 -0.54 -16.37
N MET A 227 14.26 0.03 -16.77
CA MET A 227 13.96 0.31 -18.17
C MET A 227 14.95 1.29 -18.80
N LEU A 228 15.26 2.39 -18.12
CA LEU A 228 16.20 3.41 -18.60
C LEU A 228 17.61 2.83 -18.73
N ARG A 229 18.07 2.04 -17.76
CA ARG A 229 19.36 1.33 -17.83
C ARG A 229 19.44 0.40 -19.03
N ASN A 230 18.40 -0.39 -19.27
CA ASN A 230 18.36 -1.32 -20.40
C ASN A 230 18.28 -0.58 -21.76
N ARG A 231 17.54 0.52 -21.82
CA ARG A 231 17.47 1.37 -23.01
C ARG A 231 18.81 2.02 -23.34
N ALA A 232 19.43 2.68 -22.36
CA ALA A 232 20.73 3.33 -22.54
C ALA A 232 21.80 2.34 -22.98
N ARG A 233 21.80 1.09 -22.49
CA ARG A 233 22.72 0.07 -22.98
C ARG A 233 22.51 -0.31 -24.44
N ARG A 234 21.27 -0.42 -24.90
CA ARG A 234 20.98 -0.73 -26.31
C ARG A 234 21.45 0.41 -27.21
N GLU A 235 21.31 1.64 -26.76
CA GLU A 235 21.72 2.83 -27.50
C GLU A 235 23.26 3.03 -27.51
N ASN A 236 23.97 2.57 -26.47
CA ASN A 236 25.43 2.70 -26.34
C ASN A 236 26.21 1.41 -26.63
N ALA A 237 25.54 0.34 -27.07
CA ALA A 237 26.24 -0.88 -27.49
C ALA A 237 27.00 -0.57 -28.79
N PRO A 238 28.29 -0.95 -28.92
CA PRO A 238 29.01 -0.77 -30.17
C PRO A 238 28.23 -1.50 -31.26
N GLN A 239 27.91 -0.79 -32.34
CA GLN A 239 27.36 -1.42 -33.53
C GLN A 239 28.42 -2.38 -34.05
N SER A 240 28.31 -3.66 -33.70
CA SER A 240 29.06 -4.68 -34.41
C SER A 240 28.58 -4.63 -35.85
N SER A 241 29.49 -4.29 -36.75
CA SER A 241 29.33 -4.41 -38.20
C SER A 241 29.02 -5.87 -38.56
N ALA A 242 27.75 -6.23 -38.50
CA ALA A 242 27.17 -7.41 -39.12
C ALA A 242 25.78 -7.01 -39.61
N PRO A 243 25.50 -7.04 -40.92
CA PRO A 243 24.19 -6.71 -41.45
C PRO A 243 23.28 -7.92 -41.19
N GLU A 244 22.75 -8.06 -39.99
CA GLU A 244 21.73 -9.05 -39.71
C GLU A 244 20.37 -8.38 -39.57
N HIS A 245 19.56 -8.59 -40.61
CA HIS A 245 18.11 -8.57 -40.68
C HIS A 245 17.42 -9.47 -39.61
N LYS A 246 17.94 -9.55 -38.38
CA LYS A 246 17.19 -10.09 -37.25
C LYS A 246 16.22 -9.00 -36.82
N ARG A 247 15.03 -8.99 -37.43
CA ARG A 247 13.85 -8.29 -36.91
C ARG A 247 13.81 -8.57 -35.41
N LEU A 248 14.18 -7.56 -34.62
CA LEU A 248 14.13 -7.61 -33.16
C LEU A 248 12.67 -7.91 -32.82
N LEU A 249 12.38 -9.16 -32.41
CA LEU A 249 11.06 -9.51 -31.93
C LEU A 249 10.66 -8.46 -30.88
N PRO A 250 9.43 -7.91 -30.94
CA PRO A 250 8.97 -6.97 -29.95
C PRO A 250 9.20 -7.57 -28.57
N THR A 251 9.61 -6.71 -27.62
CA THR A 251 9.93 -7.17 -26.26
C THR A 251 8.73 -7.95 -25.74
N VAL A 252 8.92 -9.23 -25.43
CA VAL A 252 7.86 -10.15 -25.01
C VAL A 252 6.97 -9.44 -23.97
N PRO A 253 5.65 -9.33 -24.21
CA PRO A 253 4.75 -8.53 -23.36
C PRO A 253 4.55 -9.14 -21.97
N PHE A 254 5.11 -10.31 -21.72
CA PHE A 254 4.99 -11.02 -20.46
C PHE A 254 6.11 -10.59 -19.49
N PRO A 255 5.77 -10.33 -18.21
CA PRO A 255 6.76 -10.10 -17.18
C PRO A 255 7.75 -11.27 -17.15
N ARG A 256 9.06 -10.98 -17.08
CA ARG A 256 10.06 -12.02 -16.84
C ARG A 256 9.69 -12.76 -15.56
N SER A 257 9.73 -14.09 -15.60
CA SER A 257 9.42 -14.98 -14.48
C SER A 257 10.26 -14.70 -13.23
N PHE A 258 11.44 -14.08 -13.41
CA PHE A 258 12.32 -13.66 -12.33
C PHE A 258 12.78 -12.22 -12.52
N TYR A 259 12.68 -11.43 -11.46
CA TYR A 259 13.29 -10.11 -11.41
C TYR A 259 14.82 -10.25 -11.41
N LYS A 260 15.46 -9.65 -12.41
CA LYS A 260 16.91 -9.47 -12.45
C LYS A 260 17.18 -7.98 -12.47
N GLU A 261 17.82 -7.47 -11.41
CA GLU A 261 18.18 -6.06 -11.33
C GLU A 261 19.09 -5.70 -12.51
N ALA A 262 18.73 -4.63 -13.22
CA ALA A 262 19.56 -4.13 -14.31
C ALA A 262 20.86 -3.57 -13.72
N GLN A 263 22.00 -3.99 -14.28
CA GLN A 263 23.32 -3.45 -13.89
C GLN A 263 23.31 -1.91 -13.92
N PRO A 264 24.14 -1.23 -13.10
CA PRO A 264 24.22 0.23 -13.08
C PRO A 264 24.61 0.84 -14.44
N PHE A 265 24.12 2.04 -14.74
CA PHE A 265 24.54 2.82 -15.93
C PHE A 265 24.62 4.30 -15.55
N PRO A 266 25.84 4.85 -15.32
CA PRO A 266 26.01 6.15 -14.65
C PRO A 266 25.22 7.31 -15.27
N ALA A 267 25.24 7.45 -16.59
CA ALA A 267 24.56 8.57 -17.26
C ALA A 267 23.02 8.51 -17.15
N ALA A 268 22.44 7.32 -17.11
CA ALA A 268 21.00 7.13 -16.88
C ALA A 268 20.65 7.27 -15.40
N ASP A 269 21.53 6.79 -14.50
CA ASP A 269 21.34 6.84 -13.05
C ASP A 269 21.39 8.28 -12.51
N ILE A 270 22.21 9.16 -13.08
CA ILE A 270 22.26 10.58 -12.70
C ILE A 270 20.93 11.28 -13.04
N LYS A 271 20.44 11.13 -14.28
CA LYS A 271 19.16 11.71 -14.71
C LYS A 271 17.98 11.15 -13.92
N PHE A 272 18.00 9.83 -13.69
CA PHE A 272 16.98 9.17 -12.87
C PHE A 272 17.00 9.67 -11.43
N ARG A 273 18.17 9.95 -10.84
CA ARG A 273 18.27 10.47 -9.48
C ARG A 273 17.55 11.81 -9.35
N VAL A 274 17.78 12.75 -10.27
CA VAL A 274 17.12 14.07 -10.29
C VAL A 274 15.59 13.94 -10.40
N LEU A 275 15.11 13.06 -11.30
CA LEU A 275 13.67 12.79 -11.43
C LEU A 275 13.10 12.18 -10.15
N SER A 276 13.79 11.18 -9.59
CA SER A 276 13.34 10.48 -8.38
C SER A 276 13.31 11.38 -7.15
N SER A 277 14.25 12.32 -7.02
CA SER A 277 14.26 13.27 -5.92
C SER A 277 13.06 14.22 -5.99
N GLY A 278 12.74 14.77 -7.17
CA GLY A 278 11.57 15.64 -7.34
C GLY A 278 10.25 14.91 -7.04
N ILE A 279 10.09 13.68 -7.53
CA ILE A 279 8.88 12.87 -7.27
C ILE A 279 8.76 12.51 -5.78
N LEU A 280 9.87 12.13 -5.13
CA LEU A 280 9.86 11.79 -3.71
C LEU A 280 9.64 13.02 -2.81
N GLU A 281 10.11 14.20 -3.22
CA GLU A 281 9.83 15.46 -2.54
C GLU A 281 8.35 15.81 -2.55
N VAL A 282 7.72 15.76 -3.74
CA VAL A 282 6.28 15.94 -3.91
C VAL A 282 5.51 14.92 -3.06
N LEU A 283 5.89 13.64 -3.12
CA LEU A 283 5.27 12.61 -2.29
C LEU A 283 5.42 12.88 -0.80
N ASN A 284 6.58 13.35 -0.36
CA ASN A 284 6.80 13.67 1.06
C ASN A 284 5.99 14.89 1.51
N LYS A 285 5.78 15.88 0.62
CA LYS A 285 4.90 17.03 0.88
C LYS A 285 3.45 16.58 1.11
N PHE A 286 2.89 15.80 0.18
CA PHE A 286 1.50 15.33 0.25
C PHE A 286 1.27 14.17 1.23
N LYS A 287 2.33 13.47 1.67
CA LYS A 287 2.24 12.45 2.72
C LYS A 287 1.99 13.06 4.11
N ARG A 288 2.40 14.31 4.34
CA ARG A 288 2.34 14.97 5.66
C ARG A 288 1.01 15.68 5.91
N VAL A 289 0.39 16.22 4.86
CA VAL A 289 -0.84 17.00 4.98
C VAL A 289 -1.90 16.34 4.11
N HIS A 290 -2.88 15.69 4.73
CA HIS A 290 -4.07 15.25 4.00
C HIS A 290 -4.97 16.46 3.82
N GLN A 291 -4.83 17.15 2.69
CA GLN A 291 -5.78 18.16 2.26
C GLN A 291 -6.88 17.43 1.50
N SER A 292 -7.99 17.16 2.19
CA SER A 292 -9.23 16.72 1.53
C SER A 292 -9.77 17.91 0.75
N ASN A 293 -10.01 17.76 -0.55
CA ASN A 293 -10.75 18.75 -1.34
C ASN A 293 -12.27 18.70 -1.09
N LEU A 294 -12.74 17.82 -0.19
CA LEU A 294 -14.12 17.72 0.26
C LEU A 294 -14.30 18.37 1.63
N SER A 295 -15.35 19.18 1.79
CA SER A 295 -15.84 19.67 3.09
C SER A 295 -16.46 18.52 3.89
N GLN A 296 -16.73 18.75 5.18
CA GLN A 296 -17.39 17.75 6.03
C GLN A 296 -18.81 17.42 5.53
N GLU A 297 -19.53 18.43 5.01
CA GLU A 297 -20.86 18.29 4.43
C GLU A 297 -20.82 17.43 3.16
N HIS A 298 -19.87 17.70 2.27
CA HIS A 298 -19.68 16.87 1.06
C HIS A 298 -19.29 15.43 1.41
N TRP A 299 -18.50 15.22 2.47
CA TRP A 299 -18.17 13.88 2.96
C TRP A 299 -19.40 13.12 3.47
N GLN A 300 -20.32 13.82 4.11
CA GLN A 300 -21.56 13.23 4.59
C GLN A 300 -22.49 12.88 3.42
N GLY A 301 -22.63 13.78 2.45
CA GLY A 301 -23.36 13.54 1.21
C GLY A 301 -22.78 12.36 0.42
N PHE A 302 -21.45 12.27 0.29
CA PHE A 302 -20.78 11.15 -0.35
C PHE A 302 -21.09 9.80 0.32
N LYS A 303 -21.07 9.75 1.66
CA LYS A 303 -21.40 8.53 2.41
C LYS A 303 -22.86 8.12 2.18
N GLU A 304 -23.77 9.06 2.18
CA GLU A 304 -25.19 8.82 1.91
C GLU A 304 -25.41 8.24 0.52
N VAL A 305 -24.89 8.91 -0.53
CA VAL A 305 -24.99 8.42 -1.92
C VAL A 305 -24.39 7.02 -2.05
N ARG A 306 -23.24 6.77 -1.42
CA ARG A 306 -22.62 5.43 -1.39
C ARG A 306 -23.52 4.39 -0.73
N ASN A 307 -24.19 4.73 0.36
CA ASN A 307 -25.10 3.82 1.06
C ASN A 307 -26.35 3.53 0.23
N LEU A 308 -26.95 4.56 -0.40
CA LEU A 308 -28.10 4.42 -1.27
C LEU A 308 -27.81 3.51 -2.49
N ILE A 309 -26.62 3.64 -3.08
CA ILE A 309 -26.16 2.75 -4.16
C ILE A 309 -25.91 1.34 -3.63
N ALA A 310 -25.24 1.19 -2.48
CA ALA A 310 -24.95 -0.13 -1.90
C ALA A 310 -26.21 -0.90 -1.50
N ASN A 311 -27.26 -0.19 -1.10
CA ASN A 311 -28.56 -0.75 -0.78
C ASN A 311 -29.44 -0.97 -2.02
N ASN A 312 -28.92 -0.74 -3.23
CA ASN A 312 -29.67 -0.79 -4.50
C ASN A 312 -30.95 0.06 -4.48
N SER A 313 -30.95 1.17 -3.73
CA SER A 313 -32.08 2.10 -3.69
C SER A 313 -32.06 3.04 -4.89
N ILE A 314 -30.86 3.45 -5.33
CA ILE A 314 -30.67 4.39 -6.43
C ILE A 314 -29.64 3.88 -7.43
N ARG A 315 -29.84 4.25 -8.70
CA ARG A 315 -28.83 4.22 -9.76
C ARG A 315 -28.34 5.63 -10.03
N LEU A 316 -27.03 5.81 -9.98
CA LEU A 316 -26.36 7.06 -10.34
C LEU A 316 -25.71 6.90 -11.72
N SER A 317 -26.10 7.73 -12.68
CA SER A 317 -25.56 7.78 -14.04
C SER A 317 -25.08 9.19 -14.39
N VAL A 318 -24.34 9.33 -15.48
CA VAL A 318 -23.93 10.64 -16.02
C VAL A 318 -24.63 10.85 -17.36
N SER A 319 -25.27 12.00 -17.55
CA SER A 319 -25.95 12.38 -18.79
C SER A 319 -24.96 12.53 -19.94
N ASP A 320 -25.30 11.98 -21.09
CA ASP A 320 -24.53 12.08 -22.33
C ASP A 320 -24.61 13.48 -22.97
N LYS A 321 -25.65 14.26 -22.67
CA LYS A 321 -25.88 15.60 -23.24
C LYS A 321 -25.25 16.73 -22.43
N GLY A 322 -25.25 16.60 -21.09
CA GLY A 322 -24.86 17.69 -20.19
C GLY A 322 -23.75 17.36 -19.22
N GLY A 323 -23.33 16.09 -19.13
CA GLY A 323 -22.38 15.67 -18.09
C GLY A 323 -22.93 15.88 -16.67
N GLU A 324 -24.24 16.00 -16.51
CA GLU A 324 -24.89 16.12 -15.21
C GLU A 324 -25.11 14.74 -14.60
N PHE A 325 -25.20 14.68 -13.28
CA PHE A 325 -25.60 13.45 -12.61
C PHE A 325 -27.09 13.22 -12.79
N VAL A 326 -27.44 12.00 -13.18
CA VAL A 326 -28.84 11.55 -13.20
C VAL A 326 -29.01 10.50 -12.13
N VAL A 327 -29.93 10.77 -11.19
CA VAL A 327 -30.26 9.87 -10.09
C VAL A 327 -31.65 9.30 -10.35
N LEU A 328 -31.75 7.97 -10.41
CA LEU A 328 -33.03 7.26 -10.61
C LEU A 328 -33.24 6.19 -9.52
N PRO A 329 -34.49 5.88 -9.14
CA PRO A 329 -34.80 4.69 -8.36
C PRO A 329 -34.36 3.45 -9.12
N GLN A 330 -33.78 2.50 -8.42
CA GLN A 330 -33.38 1.24 -9.03
C GLN A 330 -34.59 0.45 -9.57
N THR A 331 -35.77 0.64 -8.96
CA THR A 331 -37.04 0.09 -9.43
C THR A 331 -37.42 0.67 -10.80
N LEU A 332 -37.43 2.00 -10.90
CA LEU A 332 -37.73 2.70 -12.15
C LEU A 332 -36.71 2.37 -13.25
N ASP A 333 -35.43 2.34 -12.93
CA ASP A 333 -34.38 1.94 -13.88
C ASP A 333 -34.59 0.51 -14.42
N ARG A 334 -35.04 -0.40 -13.55
CA ARG A 334 -35.34 -1.77 -13.94
C ARG A 334 -36.57 -1.85 -14.83
N GLU A 335 -37.64 -1.11 -14.52
CA GLU A 335 -38.83 -1.05 -15.36
C GLU A 335 -38.52 -0.47 -16.74
N ILE A 336 -37.74 0.62 -16.80
CA ILE A 336 -37.27 1.20 -18.07
C ILE A 336 -36.43 0.18 -18.84
N THR A 337 -35.53 -0.53 -18.16
CA THR A 337 -34.67 -1.53 -18.81
C THR A 337 -35.48 -2.72 -19.31
N GLU A 338 -36.44 -3.23 -18.54
CA GLU A 338 -37.33 -4.33 -18.95
C GLU A 338 -38.18 -3.93 -20.14
N LEU A 339 -38.73 -2.71 -20.14
CA LEU A 339 -39.48 -2.17 -21.27
C LEU A 339 -38.60 -2.03 -22.52
N HIS A 340 -37.38 -1.50 -22.38
CA HIS A 340 -36.43 -1.36 -23.50
C HIS A 340 -35.99 -2.71 -24.06
N LEU A 341 -35.79 -3.71 -23.20
CA LEU A 341 -35.43 -5.08 -23.61
C LEU A 341 -36.62 -5.85 -24.20
N SER A 342 -37.86 -5.43 -23.91
CA SER A 342 -39.07 -6.01 -24.51
C SER A 342 -39.27 -5.58 -25.97
N ASP A 343 -38.57 -4.53 -26.43
CA ASP A 343 -38.62 -4.09 -27.81
C ASP A 343 -37.93 -5.08 -28.75
N THR A 344 -38.76 -5.94 -29.35
CA THR A 344 -38.34 -6.97 -30.32
C THR A 344 -37.80 -6.41 -31.63
N THR A 345 -37.98 -5.11 -31.92
CA THR A 345 -37.43 -4.48 -33.12
C THR A 345 -35.93 -4.19 -32.98
N ILE A 346 -35.45 -4.00 -31.74
CA ILE A 346 -34.05 -3.66 -31.43
C ILE A 346 -33.32 -4.87 -30.83
N TYR A 347 -33.95 -5.59 -29.91
CA TYR A 347 -33.35 -6.72 -29.21
C TYR A 347 -34.10 -8.02 -29.51
N GLN A 348 -33.39 -8.99 -30.08
CA GLN A 348 -33.91 -10.34 -30.23
C GLN A 348 -33.43 -11.21 -29.07
N ARG A 349 -34.33 -12.04 -28.53
CA ARG A 349 -33.97 -13.02 -27.50
C ARG A 349 -32.94 -14.00 -28.07
N ALA A 350 -31.71 -13.92 -27.59
CA ALA A 350 -30.63 -14.80 -28.03
C ALA A 350 -30.77 -16.18 -27.37
N THR A 351 -30.64 -17.24 -28.16
CA THR A 351 -30.55 -18.60 -27.61
C THR A 351 -29.12 -18.92 -27.19
N GLU A 352 -28.93 -19.94 -26.36
CA GLU A 352 -27.59 -20.43 -25.99
C GLU A 352 -26.76 -20.78 -27.24
N LYS A 353 -27.41 -21.32 -28.28
CA LYS A 353 -26.77 -21.64 -29.56
C LYS A 353 -26.26 -20.39 -30.27
N ASP A 354 -27.01 -19.30 -30.23
CA ASP A 354 -26.60 -18.01 -30.81
C ASP A 354 -25.42 -17.42 -30.05
N PHE A 355 -25.44 -17.48 -28.73
CA PHE A 355 -24.33 -17.06 -27.88
C PHE A 355 -23.04 -17.85 -28.19
N LEU A 356 -23.12 -19.18 -28.25
CA LEU A 356 -21.98 -20.03 -28.60
C LEU A 356 -21.46 -19.73 -30.00
N THR A 357 -22.35 -19.41 -30.94
CA THR A 357 -21.96 -19.04 -32.31
C THR A 357 -21.22 -17.70 -32.33
N GLN A 358 -21.66 -16.71 -31.57
CA GLN A 358 -20.94 -15.44 -31.43
C GLN A 358 -19.60 -15.60 -30.72
N CYS A 359 -19.51 -16.45 -29.69
CA CYS A 359 -18.24 -16.77 -29.04
C CYS A 359 -17.26 -17.44 -30.00
N LYS A 360 -17.72 -18.35 -30.87
CA LYS A 360 -16.89 -18.95 -31.92
C LYS A 360 -16.39 -17.88 -32.89
N ARG A 361 -17.30 -17.04 -33.41
CA ARG A 361 -16.96 -15.93 -34.32
C ARG A 361 -15.93 -14.97 -33.73
N LEU A 362 -16.08 -14.63 -32.45
CA LEU A 362 -15.11 -13.79 -31.74
C LEU A 362 -13.74 -14.46 -31.65
N ASN A 363 -13.70 -15.75 -31.27
CA ASN A 363 -12.45 -16.51 -31.21
C ASN A 363 -11.77 -16.61 -32.58
N ASP A 364 -12.53 -16.83 -33.65
CA ASP A 364 -12.00 -16.90 -35.01
C ASP A 364 -11.43 -15.55 -35.46
N THR A 365 -12.10 -14.45 -35.09
CA THR A 365 -11.62 -13.08 -35.35
C THR A 365 -10.32 -12.81 -34.61
N TRP A 366 -10.22 -13.21 -33.35
CA TRP A 366 -8.99 -13.08 -32.55
C TRP A 366 -7.83 -13.88 -33.16
N ILE A 367 -8.09 -15.08 -33.67
CA ILE A 367 -7.08 -15.88 -34.37
C ILE A 367 -6.64 -15.20 -35.66
N SER A 368 -7.59 -14.69 -36.45
CA SER A 368 -7.28 -13.97 -37.68
C SER A 368 -6.38 -12.76 -37.41
N VAL A 369 -6.75 -11.93 -36.42
CA VAL A 369 -5.95 -10.75 -36.03
C VAL A 369 -4.56 -11.17 -35.53
N GLY A 370 -4.47 -12.22 -34.71
CA GLY A 370 -3.19 -12.73 -34.21
C GLY A 370 -2.27 -13.24 -35.33
N LYS A 371 -2.83 -13.97 -36.32
CA LYS A 371 -2.10 -14.45 -37.50
C LYS A 371 -1.63 -13.29 -38.38
N SER A 372 -2.51 -12.32 -38.66
CA SER A 372 -2.15 -11.11 -39.42
C SER A 372 -1.07 -10.28 -38.72
N ALA A 373 -0.98 -10.33 -37.39
CA ALA A 373 0.05 -9.69 -36.60
C ALA A 373 1.36 -10.51 -36.48
N GLY A 374 1.47 -11.68 -37.12
CA GLY A 374 2.66 -12.53 -37.11
C GLY A 374 2.92 -13.23 -35.76
N LEU A 375 1.89 -13.41 -34.94
CA LEU A 375 2.00 -14.13 -33.67
C LEU A 375 1.98 -15.65 -33.89
N ASP A 376 2.88 -16.36 -33.22
CA ASP A 376 2.99 -17.82 -33.24
C ASP A 376 1.71 -18.50 -32.68
N GLU A 377 1.39 -19.74 -33.08
CA GLU A 377 0.08 -20.34 -32.79
C GLU A 377 -0.20 -20.59 -31.29
N ARG A 378 0.86 -20.73 -30.50
CA ARG A 378 0.79 -21.09 -29.07
C ARG A 378 0.15 -20.00 -28.19
N PRO A 379 0.55 -18.71 -28.26
CA PRO A 379 -0.15 -17.64 -27.54
C PRO A 379 -1.59 -17.45 -28.01
N THR A 380 -1.87 -17.63 -29.31
CA THR A 380 -3.20 -17.47 -29.90
C THR A 380 -4.18 -18.53 -29.37
N LYS A 381 -3.73 -19.78 -29.18
CA LYS A 381 -4.49 -20.85 -28.52
C LYS A 381 -4.76 -20.58 -27.04
N SER A 382 -3.91 -19.82 -26.36
CA SER A 382 -4.09 -19.47 -24.94
C SER A 382 -5.19 -18.40 -24.74
N LEU A 383 -5.40 -17.54 -25.74
CA LEU A 383 -6.45 -16.50 -25.71
C LEU A 383 -7.87 -17.08 -25.83
N ARG A 384 -8.04 -18.26 -26.47
CA ARG A 384 -9.35 -18.97 -26.55
C ARG A 384 -9.99 -19.23 -25.18
N LYS A 385 -9.20 -19.34 -24.11
CA LYS A 385 -9.69 -19.65 -22.76
C LYS A 385 -10.35 -18.46 -22.06
N ILE A 386 -10.23 -17.24 -22.60
CA ILE A 386 -10.71 -16.01 -21.96
C ILE A 386 -12.23 -15.80 -22.12
N CYS A 387 -12.92 -16.53 -23.01
CA CYS A 387 -14.38 -16.46 -23.11
C CYS A 387 -15.14 -17.29 -22.06
N ILE A 388 -14.48 -18.26 -21.41
CA ILE A 388 -15.09 -19.16 -20.40
C ILE A 388 -15.59 -18.43 -19.12
N PRO A 389 -14.96 -17.34 -18.62
CA PRO A 389 -15.44 -16.63 -17.43
C PRO A 389 -16.80 -15.94 -17.59
N CYS A 390 -17.26 -15.66 -18.81
CA CYS A 390 -18.60 -15.05 -19.01
C CYS A 390 -19.73 -16.04 -18.71
N GLN A 391 -19.51 -17.33 -18.94
CA GLN A 391 -20.51 -18.39 -18.73
C GLN A 391 -20.85 -18.59 -17.24
N GLN A 392 -19.92 -18.26 -16.32
CA GLN A 392 -20.15 -18.31 -14.87
C GLN A 392 -20.88 -17.09 -14.29
N ARG A 393 -20.99 -15.98 -15.04
CA ARG A 393 -21.77 -14.81 -14.58
C ARG A 393 -23.23 -14.87 -14.99
N CYS A 394 -23.54 -15.41 -16.17
CA CYS A 394 -24.93 -15.55 -16.63
C CYS A 394 -25.74 -16.53 -15.76
N THR A 395 -25.11 -17.54 -15.17
CA THR A 395 -25.78 -18.48 -14.24
C THR A 395 -26.04 -17.89 -12.84
N LYS A 396 -25.41 -16.77 -12.49
CA LYS A 396 -25.54 -16.15 -11.16
C LYS A 396 -26.55 -15.01 -11.11
N TYR A 397 -26.91 -14.46 -12.27
CA TYR A 397 -28.01 -13.52 -12.45
C TYR A 397 -29.02 -14.22 -13.35
N GLY A 398 -29.95 -14.97 -12.74
CA GLY A 398 -30.99 -15.69 -13.47
C GLY A 398 -31.71 -14.76 -14.44
N LEU A 399 -31.47 -15.01 -15.73
CA LEU A 399 -32.34 -14.69 -16.85
C LEU A 399 -32.81 -16.01 -17.46
#